data_AF-A0A929H7T2-F1
#
_entry.id   AF-A0A929H7T2-F1
#
_cell.length_a   1.000
_cell.length_b   1.000
_cell.length_c   1.000
_cell.angle_alpha   90.00
_cell.angle_beta   90.00
_cell.angle_gamma   90.00
#
_symmetry.space_group_name_H-M   'P 1'
#
loop_
_entity.id
_entity.type
_entity.pdbx_description
1 polymer ?
#
loop_
_entity_poly.entity_id
_entity_poly.type
_entity_poly.pdbx_seq_one_letter_code
_entity_poly.pdbx_strand_id
1 'polypeptide(L)'
;MNGHPIKAYPTLGCCGLDCGLCPRYYTVGGSRCPGCCGPDFFSKHPSCPFITCCVKKKHLEVCAQCDDFPCSRFDPLMADSQDVYDSFVTYGKAMPNLHFIRTHGIEK
;
A
#
# COMPACT_ATOMS: atom_id res chain seq x y z
N MET A 1 -18.88 17.39 -1.91
CA MET A 1 -18.00 16.67 -2.86
C MET A 1 -16.97 15.90 -2.02
N ASN A 2 -17.26 14.66 -1.65
CA ASN A 2 -16.38 13.89 -0.77
C ASN A 2 -15.25 13.27 -1.61
N GLY A 3 -14.15 14.03 -1.77
CA GLY A 3 -12.96 13.54 -2.46
C GLY A 3 -12.38 12.30 -1.78
N HIS A 4 -11.86 11.37 -2.57
CA HIS A 4 -11.08 10.27 -2.03
C HIS A 4 -9.77 10.77 -1.42
N PRO A 5 -9.25 10.13 -0.35
CA PRO A 5 -8.00 10.57 0.25
C PRO A 5 -6.83 10.38 -0.72
N ILE A 6 -5.95 11.38 -0.77
CA ILE A 6 -4.70 11.33 -1.51
C ILE A 6 -3.56 11.24 -0.49
N LYS A 7 -2.70 10.25 -0.66
CA LYS A 7 -1.54 10.04 0.20
C LYS A 7 -0.37 10.96 -0.18
N ALA A 8 0.49 11.26 0.80
CA ALA A 8 1.69 12.07 0.56
C ALA A 8 2.77 11.30 -0.21
N TYR A 9 2.87 9.98 0.03
CA TYR A 9 3.84 9.08 -0.58
C TYR A 9 3.13 7.92 -1.31
N PRO A 10 2.57 8.14 -2.53
CA PRO A 10 1.87 7.09 -3.29
C PRO A 10 2.75 5.92 -3.73
N THR A 11 4.07 6.11 -3.78
CA THR A 11 5.05 5.02 -4.04
C THR A 11 5.10 4.02 -2.88
N LEU A 12 4.73 4.43 -1.67
CA LEU A 12 4.59 3.54 -0.54
C LEU A 12 3.18 2.98 -0.49
N GLY A 13 3.02 1.67 -0.66
CA GLY A 13 1.76 1.00 -0.39
C GLY A 13 1.44 1.08 1.09
N CYS A 14 0.18 1.39 1.45
CA CYS A 14 -0.19 1.39 2.87
C CYS A 14 0.02 0.01 3.53
N CYS A 15 -0.03 -1.07 2.75
CA CYS A 15 0.24 -2.44 3.16
C CYS A 15 1.72 -2.86 3.13
N GLY A 16 2.65 -1.95 2.77
CA GLY A 16 4.09 -2.25 2.70
C GLY A 16 4.62 -2.63 1.31
N LEU A 17 3.75 -2.83 0.33
CA LEU A 17 4.17 -2.98 -1.06
C LEU A 17 4.85 -1.71 -1.57
N ASP A 18 5.95 -1.84 -2.30
CA ASP A 18 6.58 -0.70 -2.95
C ASP A 18 5.95 -0.46 -4.33
N CYS A 19 4.95 0.43 -4.39
CA CYS A 19 4.31 0.81 -5.64
C CYS A 19 5.29 1.49 -6.61
N GLY A 20 6.40 2.06 -6.10
CA GLY A 20 7.49 2.62 -6.89
C GLY A 20 8.33 1.57 -7.62
N LEU A 21 8.19 0.28 -7.33
CA LEU A 21 8.82 -0.80 -8.11
C LEU A 21 7.89 -1.37 -9.20
N CYS A 22 6.62 -0.98 -9.23
CA CYS A 22 5.66 -1.50 -10.19
C CYS A 22 5.83 -0.81 -11.57
N PRO A 23 5.99 -1.55 -12.68
CA PRO A 23 6.11 -0.96 -14.02
C PRO A 23 4.91 -0.07 -14.41
N ARG A 24 3.71 -0.36 -13.88
CA ARG A 24 2.52 0.47 -14.11
C ARG A 24 2.64 1.88 -13.57
N TYR A 25 3.50 2.11 -12.57
CA TYR A 25 3.73 3.45 -12.00
C TYR A 25 4.49 4.37 -12.97
N TYR A 26 5.36 3.80 -13.82
CA TYR A 26 6.16 4.54 -14.80
C TYR A 26 5.62 4.47 -16.23
N THR A 27 4.51 3.75 -16.46
CA THR A 27 3.88 3.68 -17.78
C THR A 27 3.52 5.09 -18.28
N VAL A 28 3.87 5.38 -19.53
CA VAL A 28 3.51 6.64 -20.20
C VAL A 28 2.13 6.47 -20.84
N GLY A 29 1.15 7.30 -20.44
CA GLY A 29 -0.21 7.30 -20.99
C GLY A 29 -1.31 7.18 -19.92
N GLY A 30 -2.58 7.13 -20.37
CA GLY A 30 -3.75 7.16 -19.48
C GLY A 30 -3.88 5.95 -18.54
N SER A 31 -3.28 4.81 -18.88
CA SER A 31 -3.29 3.58 -18.08
C SER A 31 -2.33 3.60 -16.87
N ARG A 32 -1.51 4.65 -16.73
CA ARG A 32 -0.57 4.84 -15.62
C ARG A 32 -1.25 4.67 -14.26
N CYS A 33 -0.67 3.81 -13.41
CA CYS A 33 -1.05 3.70 -12.00
C CYS A 33 -0.44 4.89 -11.23
N PRO A 34 -1.22 5.64 -10.45
CA PRO A 34 -0.73 6.80 -9.71
C PRO A 34 -0.03 6.41 -8.39
N GLY A 35 0.09 5.12 -8.08
CA GLY A 35 0.54 4.63 -6.77
C GLY A 35 -0.60 4.55 -5.75
N CYS A 36 -0.34 3.94 -4.61
CA CYS A 36 -1.35 3.68 -3.57
C CYS A 36 -2.00 4.98 -3.10
N CYS A 37 -3.32 5.12 -3.34
CA CYS A 37 -4.06 6.35 -3.08
C CYS A 37 -3.43 7.61 -3.72
N GLY A 38 -2.77 7.48 -4.87
CA GLY A 38 -2.39 8.64 -5.67
C GLY A 38 -3.60 9.26 -6.39
N PRO A 39 -3.40 10.38 -7.11
CA PRO A 39 -4.46 11.03 -7.89
C PRO A 39 -5.15 10.04 -8.83
N ASP A 40 -6.47 9.98 -8.79
CA ASP A 40 -7.31 9.06 -9.58
C ASP A 40 -7.17 7.55 -9.27
N PHE A 41 -6.46 7.15 -8.21
CA PHE A 41 -6.26 5.74 -7.86
C PHE A 41 -7.57 4.95 -7.80
N PHE A 42 -8.59 5.50 -7.15
CA PHE A 42 -9.89 4.85 -6.95
C PHE A 42 -10.74 4.74 -8.22
N SER A 43 -10.39 5.46 -9.29
CA SER A 43 -11.03 5.28 -10.61
C SER A 43 -10.38 4.15 -11.43
N LYS A 44 -9.15 3.75 -11.07
CA LYS A 44 -8.33 2.79 -11.84
C LYS A 44 -8.16 1.44 -11.14
N HIS A 45 -8.49 1.36 -9.85
CA HIS A 45 -8.25 0.18 -9.03
C HIS A 45 -9.50 -0.19 -8.20
N PRO A 46 -9.72 -1.48 -7.94
CA PRO A 46 -10.77 -1.92 -7.04
C PRO A 46 -10.51 -1.45 -5.60
N SER A 47 -11.54 -1.56 -4.76
CA SER A 47 -11.41 -1.26 -3.33
C SER A 47 -10.39 -2.18 -2.65
N CYS A 48 -9.53 -1.59 -1.80
CA CYS A 48 -8.56 -2.33 -1.00
C CYS A 48 -8.94 -2.28 0.49
N PRO A 49 -8.93 -3.41 1.22
CA PRO A 49 -9.25 -3.45 2.65
C PRO A 49 -8.21 -2.71 3.49
N PHE A 50 -6.92 -2.78 3.13
CA PHE A 50 -5.86 -2.03 3.81
C PHE A 50 -6.07 -0.52 3.67
N ILE A 51 -6.37 -0.03 2.46
CA ILE A 51 -6.67 1.40 2.22
C ILE A 51 -7.88 1.84 3.05
N THR A 52 -8.92 1.00 3.12
CA THR A 52 -10.14 1.31 3.87
C THR A 52 -9.86 1.44 5.36
N CYS A 53 -9.01 0.56 5.91
CA CYS A 53 -8.64 0.59 7.33
C CYS A 53 -7.62 1.71 7.64
N CYS A 54 -6.46 1.67 6.97
CA CYS A 54 -5.31 2.53 7.24
C CYS A 54 -5.55 3.99 6.81
N VAL A 55 -5.90 4.20 5.53
CA VAL A 55 -5.96 5.55 4.95
C VAL A 55 -7.31 6.21 5.22
N LYS A 56 -8.43 5.53 4.95
CA LYS A 56 -9.76 6.14 5.05
C LYS A 56 -10.25 6.30 6.48
N LYS A 57 -10.05 5.29 7.35
CA LYS A 57 -10.57 5.30 8.72
C LYS A 57 -9.57 5.82 9.74
N LYS A 58 -8.30 5.39 9.65
CA LYS A 58 -7.26 5.78 10.60
C LYS A 58 -6.44 7.00 10.15
N HIS A 59 -6.62 7.47 8.91
CA HIS A 59 -5.90 8.63 8.36
C HIS A 59 -4.37 8.48 8.43
N LEU A 60 -3.87 7.26 8.25
CA LEU A 60 -2.44 6.93 8.26
C LEU A 60 -1.91 6.79 6.84
N GLU A 61 -0.61 7.02 6.69
CA GLU A 61 0.11 6.87 5.42
C GLU A 61 0.38 5.37 5.15
N VAL A 62 0.83 4.65 6.17
CA VAL A 62 1.09 3.20 6.10
C VAL A 62 0.64 2.48 7.36
N CYS A 63 0.39 1.18 7.24
CA CYS A 63 0.01 0.32 8.37
C CYS A 63 1.06 0.31 9.48
N ALA A 64 2.33 0.57 9.17
CA ALA A 64 3.41 0.63 10.16
C ALA A 64 3.19 1.69 11.26
N GLN A 65 2.46 2.77 10.95
CA GLN A 65 2.11 3.84 11.89
C GLN A 65 0.92 3.47 12.81
N CYS A 66 0.27 2.34 12.58
CA CYS A 66 -0.85 1.89 13.40
C CYS A 66 -0.34 1.25 14.69
N ASP A 67 -0.92 1.61 15.83
CA ASP A 67 -0.57 1.00 17.13
C ASP A 67 -0.76 -0.51 17.13
N ASP A 68 -1.87 -0.97 16.52
CA ASP A 68 -2.20 -2.40 16.38
C ASP A 68 -1.31 -3.16 15.38
N PHE A 69 -0.34 -2.51 14.72
CA PHE A 69 0.52 -3.20 13.76
C PHE A 69 1.59 -4.05 14.47
N PRO A 70 1.85 -5.29 14.00
CA PRO A 70 1.12 -6.03 12.98
C PRO A 70 -0.22 -6.59 13.49
N CYS A 71 -1.27 -6.49 12.68
CA CYS A 71 -2.61 -6.98 13.02
C CYS A 71 -3.04 -8.17 12.15
N SER A 72 -4.12 -8.85 12.55
CA SER A 72 -4.65 -10.05 11.86
C SER A 72 -5.02 -9.87 10.39
N ARG A 73 -5.09 -8.62 9.90
CA ARG A 73 -5.26 -8.36 8.45
C ARG A 73 -4.09 -8.84 7.61
N PHE A 74 -2.92 -9.05 8.21
CA PHE A 74 -1.74 -9.56 7.54
C PHE A 74 -1.68 -11.09 7.53
N ASP A 75 -2.53 -11.80 8.29
CA ASP A 75 -2.52 -13.27 8.36
C ASP A 75 -2.64 -13.93 6.97
N PRO A 76 -3.52 -13.47 6.05
CA PRO A 76 -3.59 -14.04 4.69
C PRO A 76 -2.37 -13.74 3.82
N LEU A 77 -1.59 -12.71 4.15
CA LEU A 77 -0.34 -12.39 3.46
C LEU A 77 0.85 -13.19 4.02
N MET A 78 0.71 -13.70 5.24
CA MET A 78 1.74 -14.47 5.96
C MET A 78 1.50 -15.99 5.88
N ALA A 79 0.27 -16.43 5.62
CA ALA A 79 -0.10 -17.83 5.45
C ALA A 79 0.38 -18.32 4.08
N ASP A 80 1.57 -18.94 4.10
CA ASP A 80 2.23 -19.67 3.02
C ASP A 80 2.28 -18.96 1.65
N SER A 81 3.43 -18.36 1.37
CA SER A 81 3.79 -17.61 0.16
C SER A 81 3.74 -18.41 -1.16
N GLN A 82 3.18 -19.62 -1.16
CA GLN A 82 3.12 -20.52 -2.30
C GLN A 82 1.91 -20.24 -3.21
N ASP A 83 0.78 -19.77 -2.66
CA ASP A 83 -0.49 -19.64 -3.39
C ASP A 83 -1.02 -18.19 -3.53
N VAL A 84 -0.33 -17.19 -2.98
CA VAL A 84 -0.68 -15.79 -3.21
C VAL A 84 -0.13 -15.38 -4.57
N TYR A 85 -1.01 -15.32 -5.58
CA TYR A 85 -0.69 -14.78 -6.91
C TYR A 85 0.07 -13.46 -6.76
N ASP A 86 1.35 -13.47 -7.10
CA ASP A 86 2.17 -12.30 -6.87
C ASP A 86 1.73 -11.17 -7.79
N SER A 87 1.70 -9.95 -7.26
CA SER A 87 1.55 -8.78 -8.10
C SER A 87 2.86 -8.51 -8.86
N PHE A 88 2.94 -7.44 -9.64
CA PHE A 88 4.23 -7.02 -10.21
C PHE A 88 5.31 -6.77 -9.13
N VAL A 89 4.89 -6.52 -7.89
CA VAL A 89 5.76 -6.32 -6.73
C VAL A 89 5.46 -7.38 -5.69
N THR A 90 6.52 -7.99 -5.17
CA THR A 90 6.36 -9.12 -4.26
C THR A 90 5.77 -8.76 -2.91
N TYR A 91 4.72 -9.48 -2.50
CA TYR A 91 4.17 -9.39 -1.14
C TYR A 91 5.16 -9.88 -0.07
N GLY A 92 6.14 -10.71 -0.43
CA GLY A 92 7.17 -11.19 0.51
C GLY A 92 8.03 -10.08 1.12
N LYS A 93 8.07 -8.88 0.51
CA LYS A 93 8.74 -7.70 1.06
C LYS A 93 7.81 -6.77 1.85
N ALA A 94 6.50 -6.99 1.82
CA ALA A 94 5.52 -6.09 2.45
C ALA A 94 5.75 -5.95 3.97
N MET A 95 5.84 -7.06 4.69
CA MET A 95 6.09 -7.03 6.14
C MET A 95 7.49 -6.50 6.51
N PRO A 96 8.58 -6.96 5.88
CA PRO A 96 9.90 -6.36 6.09
C PRO A 96 9.92 -4.84 5.89
N ASN A 97 9.26 -4.35 4.84
CA ASN A 97 9.17 -2.91 4.56
C ASN A 97 8.41 -2.17 5.67
N LEU A 98 7.27 -2.69 6.14
CA LEU A 98 6.52 -2.06 7.21
C LEU A 98 7.27 -2.05 8.55
N HIS A 99 7.98 -3.14 8.88
CA HIS A 99 8.86 -3.15 10.06
C HIS A 99 9.98 -2.12 9.95
N PHE A 100 10.61 -2.02 8.78
CA PHE A 100 11.64 -1.02 8.54
C PHE A 100 11.10 0.41 8.75
N ILE A 101 9.93 0.72 8.18
CA ILE A 101 9.29 2.03 8.33
C ILE A 101 8.89 2.29 9.79
N ARG A 102 8.40 1.28 10.52
CA ARG A 102 8.07 1.45 11.94
C ARG A 102 9.28 1.83 12.78
N THR A 103 10.44 1.26 12.47
CA THR A 103 11.69 1.52 13.20
C THR A 103 12.33 2.85 12.81
N HIS A 104 12.29 3.22 11.53
CA HIS A 104 13.08 4.36 11.01
C HIS A 104 12.25 5.58 10.60
N GLY A 105 10.92 5.47 10.59
CA GLY A 105 10.04 6.48 10.01
C GLY A 105 9.93 6.37 8.48
N ILE A 106 9.14 7.27 7.91
CA ILE A 106 8.86 7.36 6.46
C ILE A 106 9.79 8.37 5.78
N GLU A 107 10.23 9.37 6.54
CA GLU A 107 11.01 10.51 6.04
C GLU A 107 12.50 10.27 6.29
N LYS A 108 13.33 10.72 5.33
CA LYS A 108 14.78 10.75 5.44
C LYS A 108 15.26 12.19 5.51
#